data_AF-A0A7J8LB23-F1
#
_entry.id   AF-A0A7J8LB23-F1
#
_cell.length_a   1.000
_cell.length_b   1.000
_cell.length_c   1.000
_cell.angle_alpha   90.00
_cell.angle_beta   90.00
_cell.angle_gamma   90.00
#
_symmetry.space_group_name_H-M   'P 1'
#
loop_
_entity.id
_entity.type
_entity.pdbx_description
1 polymer ?
#
loop_
_entity_poly.entity_id
_entity_poly.type
_entity_poly.pdbx_seq_one_letter_code
_entity_poly.pdbx_strand_id
1 'polypeptide(L)'
;MCDAYTPTGDPIPTNKRFDADKIFSHPDVVAEEPWYGIEQEYTLFQKDTKWPLGWPVGGFPAPQGPYYCGVGSDKAFGRDIVDAHYKACLFAGINISGINGEVMPGQWEFQVGPVTGISSGDQVWMARYILERITEIAGAVLSFDPKPVL
;
A
#
# COMPACT_ATOMS: atom_id res chain seq x y z
N MET A 1 7.59 8.06 -11.04
CA MET A 1 6.41 7.43 -11.63
C MET A 1 6.48 7.57 -13.14
N CYS A 2 6.25 6.50 -13.89
CA CYS A 2 6.20 6.50 -15.35
C CYS A 2 5.05 5.58 -15.80
N ASP A 3 4.51 5.80 -16.99
CA ASP A 3 3.72 4.82 -17.72
C ASP A 3 4.51 4.26 -18.91
N ALA A 4 3.91 3.30 -19.63
CA ALA A 4 4.65 2.44 -20.54
C ALA A 4 3.99 2.38 -21.93
N TYR A 5 4.86 2.45 -22.95
CA TYR A 5 4.47 2.49 -24.36
C TYR A 5 5.37 1.55 -25.17
N THR A 6 4.88 1.11 -26.31
CA THR A 6 5.67 0.46 -27.34
C THR A 6 6.66 1.47 -27.94
N PRO A 7 7.71 1.02 -28.66
CA PRO A 7 8.60 1.92 -29.39
C PRO A 7 7.90 2.79 -30.45
N THR A 8 6.70 2.40 -30.90
CA THR A 8 5.87 3.16 -31.86
C THR A 8 5.02 4.24 -31.19
N GLY A 9 5.00 4.31 -29.85
CA GLY A 9 4.24 5.30 -29.09
C GLY A 9 2.84 4.85 -28.65
N ASP A 10 2.50 3.56 -28.83
CA ASP A 10 1.21 3.02 -28.41
C ASP A 10 1.26 2.56 -26.95
N PRO A 11 0.23 2.81 -26.11
CA PRO A 11 0.21 2.31 -24.73
C PRO A 11 0.22 0.77 -24.72
N ILE A 12 1.09 0.16 -23.93
CA ILE A 12 1.10 -1.32 -23.81
C ILE A 12 -0.17 -1.81 -23.08
N PRO A 13 -0.61 -3.08 -23.25
CA PRO A 13 -1.86 -3.58 -22.68
C PRO A 13 -2.00 -3.44 -21.14
N THR A 14 -0.88 -3.41 -20.42
CA THR A 14 -0.81 -3.23 -18.97
C THR A 14 -0.72 -1.76 -18.52
N ASN A 15 -0.58 -0.80 -19.44
CA ASN A 15 -0.64 0.63 -19.13
C ASN A 15 -2.11 1.04 -18.90
N LYS A 16 -2.53 1.03 -17.64
CA LYS A 16 -3.88 1.49 -17.25
C LYS A 16 -3.94 3.00 -16.97
N ARG A 17 -2.78 3.66 -16.83
CA ARG A 17 -2.70 5.09 -16.59
C ARG A 17 -3.19 5.88 -17.80
N PHE A 18 -2.83 5.45 -19.00
CA PHE A 18 -3.19 6.16 -20.25
C PHE A 18 -4.70 6.40 -20.40
N ASP A 19 -5.53 5.37 -20.25
CA ASP A 19 -6.98 5.53 -20.39
C ASP A 19 -7.60 6.27 -19.19
N ALA A 20 -7.04 6.12 -17.98
CA ALA A 20 -7.46 6.89 -16.82
C ALA A 20 -7.17 8.40 -17.01
N ASP A 21 -6.00 8.74 -17.55
CA ASP A 21 -5.58 10.12 -17.81
C ASP A 21 -6.50 10.81 -18.83
N LYS A 22 -6.99 10.09 -19.85
CA LYS A 22 -8.01 10.60 -20.78
C LYS A 22 -9.31 10.98 -20.06
N ILE A 23 -9.77 10.15 -19.12
CA ILE A 23 -10.98 10.42 -18.34
C ILE A 23 -10.78 11.66 -17.47
N PHE A 24 -9.67 11.72 -16.72
CA PHE A 24 -9.38 12.85 -15.84
C PHE A 24 -8.99 14.14 -16.57
N SER A 25 -8.63 14.06 -17.85
CA SER A 25 -8.42 15.22 -18.72
C SER A 25 -9.68 15.70 -19.44
N HIS A 26 -10.80 14.98 -19.33
CA HIS A 26 -12.06 15.40 -19.95
C HIS A 26 -12.56 16.70 -19.28
N PRO A 27 -12.92 17.76 -20.03
CA PRO A 27 -13.29 19.06 -19.44
C PRO A 27 -14.38 18.99 -18.37
N ASP A 28 -15.41 18.17 -18.59
CA ASP A 28 -16.50 17.98 -17.62
C ASP A 28 -16.02 17.33 -16.32
N VAL A 29 -15.01 16.44 -16.38
CA VAL A 29 -14.43 15.79 -15.20
C VAL A 29 -13.47 16.75 -14.50
N VAL A 30 -12.68 17.51 -15.25
CA VAL A 30 -11.79 18.55 -14.70
C VAL A 30 -12.60 19.58 -13.92
N ALA A 31 -13.75 20.01 -14.45
CA ALA A 31 -14.62 21.01 -13.82
C ALA A 31 -15.23 20.56 -12.48
N GLU A 32 -15.39 19.24 -12.28
CA GLU A 32 -15.93 18.66 -11.04
C GLU A 32 -14.86 18.42 -9.96
N GLU A 33 -13.56 18.54 -10.30
CA GLU A 33 -12.42 18.34 -9.39
C GLU A 33 -12.53 17.06 -8.50
N PRO A 34 -12.66 15.85 -9.06
CA PRO A 34 -12.94 14.65 -8.29
C PRO A 34 -11.81 14.29 -7.33
N TRP A 35 -12.15 14.12 -6.05
CA TRP A 35 -11.21 13.73 -4.99
C TRP A 35 -11.32 12.25 -4.65
N TYR A 36 -10.17 11.67 -4.34
CA TYR A 36 -10.06 10.27 -3.93
C TYR A 36 -9.28 10.16 -2.63
N GLY A 37 -9.79 9.33 -1.72
CA GLY A 37 -9.04 8.74 -0.62
C GLY A 37 -9.02 7.23 -0.80
N ILE A 38 -7.83 6.63 -0.83
CA ILE A 38 -7.66 5.20 -1.01
C ILE A 38 -6.97 4.63 0.22
N GLU A 39 -7.61 3.61 0.79
CA GLU A 39 -7.15 2.84 1.94
C GLU A 39 -6.50 1.55 1.41
N GLN A 40 -5.19 1.41 1.63
CA GLN A 40 -4.41 0.26 1.15
C GLN A 40 -4.07 -0.65 2.33
N GLU A 41 -4.80 -1.76 2.44
CA GLU A 41 -4.41 -2.87 3.31
C GLU A 41 -3.27 -3.68 2.70
N TYR A 42 -2.40 -4.23 3.55
CA TYR A 42 -1.34 -5.14 3.15
C TYR A 42 -0.92 -6.03 4.32
N THR A 43 -0.27 -7.15 4.00
CA THR A 43 0.22 -8.09 5.02
C THR A 43 1.72 -8.30 4.87
N LEU A 44 2.43 -8.25 5.99
CA LEU A 44 3.86 -8.50 6.08
C LEU A 44 4.12 -9.96 6.43
N PHE A 45 5.12 -10.54 5.76
CA PHE A 45 5.49 -11.94 5.84
C PHE A 45 6.95 -12.12 6.21
N GLN A 46 7.22 -13.18 6.95
CA GLN A 46 8.56 -13.71 7.19
C GLN A 46 9.13 -14.22 5.87
N LYS A 47 10.35 -13.80 5.53
CA LYS A 47 10.98 -14.10 4.24
C LYS A 47 11.09 -15.58 3.92
N ASP A 48 11.56 -16.37 4.89
CA ASP A 48 11.94 -17.77 4.69
C ASP A 48 10.75 -18.72 4.81
N THR A 49 9.86 -18.46 5.76
CA THR A 49 8.75 -19.37 6.08
C THR A 49 7.47 -19.03 5.31
N LYS A 50 7.37 -17.82 4.73
CA LYS A 50 6.16 -17.28 4.12
C LYS A 50 4.95 -17.28 5.06
N TRP A 51 5.19 -17.26 6.36
CA TRP A 51 4.16 -17.01 7.38
C TRP A 51 4.07 -15.51 7.70
N PRO A 52 2.90 -14.97 8.07
CA PRO A 52 2.79 -13.57 8.43
C PRO A 52 3.69 -13.21 9.62
N LEU A 53 4.13 -11.96 9.68
CA LEU A 53 4.90 -11.47 10.83
C LEU A 53 4.06 -11.58 12.11
N GLY A 54 4.68 -12.09 13.17
CA GLY A 54 4.01 -12.34 14.46
C GLY A 54 3.29 -13.68 14.58
N TRP A 55 3.20 -14.46 13.49
CA TRP A 55 2.64 -15.80 13.54
C TRP A 55 3.70 -16.83 13.98
N PRO A 56 3.34 -17.81 14.82
CA PRO A 56 4.21 -18.95 15.09
C PRO A 56 4.34 -19.81 13.82
N VAL A 57 5.56 -20.26 13.51
CA VAL A 57 5.79 -21.12 12.34
C VAL A 57 4.98 -22.42 12.47
N GLY A 58 4.13 -22.70 11.48
CA GLY A 58 3.27 -23.90 11.48
C GLY A 58 2.06 -23.82 12.42
N GLY A 59 1.69 -22.64 12.91
CA GLY A 59 0.54 -22.44 13.78
C GLY A 59 -0.18 -21.12 13.55
N PHE A 60 -1.24 -20.90 14.32
CA PHE A 60 -2.01 -19.66 14.30
C PHE A 60 -1.72 -18.84 15.57
N PRO A 61 -1.75 -17.50 15.49
CA PRO A 61 -1.69 -16.64 16.65
C PRO A 61 -2.96 -16.77 17.51
N ALA A 62 -3.01 -16.05 18.63
CA ALA A 62 -4.25 -15.95 19.41
C ALA A 62 -5.39 -15.37 18.55
N PRO A 63 -6.67 -15.63 18.91
CA PRO A 63 -7.81 -15.11 18.16
C PRO A 63 -7.74 -13.60 17.92
N GLN A 64 -8.37 -13.14 16.85
CA GLN A 64 -8.48 -11.71 16.52
C GLN A 64 -9.11 -10.93 17.68
N GLY A 65 -8.67 -9.68 17.86
CA GLY A 65 -9.12 -8.81 18.95
C GLY A 65 -8.06 -7.80 19.39
N PRO A 66 -6.88 -8.24 19.86
CA PRO A 66 -5.89 -7.33 20.42
C PRO A 66 -5.04 -6.59 19.37
N TYR A 67 -5.18 -6.93 18.09
CA TYR A 67 -4.25 -6.50 17.03
C TYR A 67 -4.63 -5.16 16.39
N TYR A 68 -5.92 -4.94 16.12
CA TYR A 68 -6.41 -3.70 15.51
C TYR A 68 -6.04 -2.50 16.39
N CYS A 69 -5.29 -1.55 15.81
CA CYS A 69 -4.72 -0.41 16.53
C CYS A 69 -3.92 -0.77 17.81
N GLY A 70 -3.44 -2.02 17.92
CA GLY A 70 -2.77 -2.55 19.11
C GLY A 70 -1.38 -1.95 19.35
N VAL A 71 -0.95 -1.95 20.61
CA VAL A 71 0.41 -1.56 21.03
C VAL A 71 1.01 -2.64 21.92
N GLY A 72 2.29 -2.93 21.72
CA GLY A 72 3.03 -3.98 22.43
C GLY A 72 3.65 -4.99 21.47
N SER A 73 4.75 -5.60 21.89
CA SER A 73 5.51 -6.58 21.10
C SER A 73 4.72 -7.88 20.82
N ASP A 74 3.64 -8.11 21.56
CA ASP A 74 2.71 -9.23 21.45
C ASP A 74 1.51 -8.92 20.53
N LYS A 75 1.40 -7.69 20.01
CA LYS A 75 0.22 -7.22 19.25
C LYS A 75 0.59 -6.56 17.93
N ALA A 76 1.64 -5.72 17.91
CA ALA A 76 2.00 -4.90 16.76
C ALA A 76 3.33 -5.35 16.13
N PHE A 77 3.23 -6.09 15.02
CA PHE A 77 4.38 -6.70 14.34
C PHE A 77 4.75 -5.92 13.07
N GLY A 78 5.98 -5.40 12.98
CA GLY A 78 6.46 -4.64 11.81
C GLY A 78 6.19 -3.13 11.84
N ARG A 79 5.96 -2.55 13.04
CA ARG A 79 5.73 -1.10 13.19
C ARG A 79 6.90 -0.24 12.69
N ASP A 80 8.12 -0.75 12.79
CA ASP A 80 9.31 -0.12 12.23
C ASP A 80 9.23 0.11 10.71
N ILE A 81 8.73 -0.88 9.96
CA ILE A 81 8.45 -0.77 8.53
C ILE A 81 7.37 0.29 8.28
N VAL A 82 6.28 0.25 9.05
CA VAL A 82 5.14 1.16 8.87
C VAL A 82 5.50 2.61 9.16
N ASP A 83 6.17 2.88 10.28
CA ASP A 83 6.57 4.25 10.66
C ASP A 83 7.64 4.81 9.71
N ALA A 84 8.55 3.96 9.22
CA ALA A 84 9.51 4.34 8.19
C ALA A 84 8.81 4.68 6.86
N HIS A 85 7.85 3.86 6.45
CA HIS A 85 7.05 4.08 5.24
C HIS A 85 6.25 5.37 5.31
N TYR A 86 5.60 5.64 6.45
CA TYR A 86 4.85 6.87 6.63
C TYR A 86 5.75 8.10 6.45
N LYS A 87 6.89 8.15 7.15
CA LYS A 87 7.84 9.27 7.03
C LYS A 87 8.43 9.38 5.62
N ALA A 88 8.71 8.26 4.96
CA ALA A 88 9.24 8.24 3.60
C ALA A 88 8.21 8.79 2.59
N CYS A 89 6.93 8.45 2.74
CA CYS A 89 5.85 8.98 1.91
C CYS A 89 5.69 10.50 2.10
N LEU A 90 5.67 10.98 3.35
CA LEU A 90 5.63 12.41 3.65
C LEU A 90 6.83 13.14 3.03
N PHE A 91 8.04 12.61 3.20
CA PHE A 91 9.25 13.19 2.62
C PHE A 91 9.22 13.22 1.08
N ALA A 92 8.66 12.18 0.46
CA ALA A 92 8.52 12.10 -1.00
C ALA A 92 7.40 12.98 -1.57
N GLY A 93 6.61 13.65 -0.73
CA GLY A 93 5.48 14.48 -1.15
C GLY A 93 4.22 13.69 -1.53
N ILE A 94 4.12 12.43 -1.10
CA ILE A 94 2.87 11.66 -1.18
C ILE A 94 1.91 12.20 -0.12
N ASN A 95 0.66 12.44 -0.48
CA ASN A 95 -0.39 12.90 0.43
C ASN A 95 -0.95 11.73 1.26
N ILE A 96 -0.05 11.06 2.00
CA ILE A 96 -0.39 10.05 2.98
C ILE A 96 -1.06 10.71 4.19
N SER A 97 -2.25 10.25 4.54
CA SER A 97 -3.09 10.89 5.55
C SER A 97 -3.23 10.10 6.84
N GLY A 98 -2.88 8.81 6.83
CA GLY A 98 -2.90 7.99 8.03
C GLY A 98 -2.30 6.61 7.82
N ILE A 99 -2.18 5.90 8.95
CA ILE A 99 -1.78 4.50 9.07
C ILE A 99 -2.50 3.87 10.27
N ASN A 100 -2.75 2.57 10.23
CA ASN A 100 -3.19 1.78 11.38
C ASN A 100 -2.74 0.33 11.29
N GLY A 101 -2.65 -0.33 12.44
CA GLY A 101 -2.54 -1.78 12.50
C GLY A 101 -3.92 -2.39 12.24
N GLU A 102 -3.97 -3.40 11.39
CA GLU A 102 -5.21 -4.06 10.99
C GLU A 102 -5.60 -5.22 11.91
N VAL A 103 -6.75 -5.83 11.64
CA VAL A 103 -7.32 -6.89 12.50
C VAL A 103 -6.45 -8.16 12.55
N MET A 104 -5.75 -8.50 11.48
CA MET A 104 -4.86 -9.67 11.44
C MET A 104 -3.43 -9.33 11.92
N PRO A 105 -2.76 -10.19 12.71
CA PRO A 105 -1.36 -9.97 13.08
C PRO A 105 -0.45 -9.89 11.85
N GLY A 106 0.34 -8.81 11.78
CA GLY A 106 1.22 -8.52 10.65
C GLY A 106 0.51 -7.83 9.47
N GLN A 107 -0.79 -7.58 9.57
CA GLN A 107 -1.55 -6.78 8.60
C GLN A 107 -1.59 -5.31 9.05
N TRP A 108 -1.51 -4.42 8.08
CA TRP A 108 -1.46 -2.98 8.27
C TRP A 108 -2.20 -2.27 7.14
N GLU A 109 -2.51 -1.00 7.37
CA GLU A 109 -3.12 -0.13 6.38
C GLU A 109 -2.40 1.21 6.34
N PHE A 110 -2.37 1.81 5.15
CA PHE A 110 -2.07 3.23 4.96
C PHE A 110 -3.15 3.88 4.09
N GLN A 111 -3.41 5.17 4.32
CA GLN A 111 -4.37 5.95 3.55
C GLN A 111 -3.65 7.03 2.74
N VAL A 112 -3.99 7.17 1.45
CA VAL A 112 -3.52 8.27 0.59
C VAL A 112 -4.75 9.07 0.16
N GLY A 113 -4.81 10.34 0.55
CA GLY A 113 -5.94 11.20 0.22
C GLY A 113 -6.20 12.34 1.20
N PRO A 114 -6.97 13.36 0.78
CA PRO A 114 -7.61 13.48 -0.53
C PRO A 114 -6.62 13.86 -1.64
N VAL A 115 -6.69 13.21 -2.81
CA VAL A 115 -5.91 13.55 -4.00
C VAL A 115 -6.84 13.66 -5.20
N THR A 116 -6.66 14.70 -6.01
CA THR A 116 -7.49 14.96 -7.19
C THR A 116 -7.07 14.10 -8.39
N GLY A 117 -8.05 13.48 -9.05
CA GLY A 117 -7.90 12.86 -10.37
C GLY A 117 -6.73 11.86 -10.51
N ILE A 118 -6.00 11.96 -11.62
CA ILE A 118 -4.95 11.01 -12.01
C ILE A 118 -3.82 10.86 -10.97
N SER A 119 -3.56 11.93 -10.20
CA SER A 119 -2.51 11.92 -9.18
C SER A 119 -2.81 10.95 -8.03
N SER A 120 -4.07 10.58 -7.79
CA SER A 120 -4.43 9.59 -6.78
C SER A 120 -3.79 8.22 -7.10
N GLY A 121 -3.92 7.77 -8.35
CA GLY A 121 -3.29 6.53 -8.82
C GLY A 121 -1.77 6.61 -8.77
N ASP A 122 -1.19 7.72 -9.24
CA ASP A 122 0.26 7.92 -9.24
C ASP A 122 0.85 7.85 -7.81
N GLN A 123 0.19 8.48 -6.85
CA GLN A 123 0.64 8.49 -5.46
C GLN A 123 0.49 7.13 -4.77
N VAL A 124 -0.61 6.41 -4.98
CA VAL A 124 -0.79 5.06 -4.42
C VAL A 124 0.26 4.09 -4.99
N TRP A 125 0.55 4.14 -6.29
CA TRP A 125 1.60 3.31 -6.89
C TRP A 125 2.99 3.64 -6.34
N MET A 126 3.31 4.92 -6.13
CA MET A 126 4.57 5.30 -5.51
C MET A 126 4.62 4.93 -4.02
N ALA A 127 3.51 5.02 -3.28
CA ALA A 127 3.43 4.58 -1.89
C ALA A 127 3.69 3.08 -1.77
N ARG A 128 3.10 2.26 -2.67
CA ARG A 128 3.39 0.82 -2.76
C ARG A 128 4.86 0.54 -3.07
N TYR A 129 5.45 1.27 -4.02
CA TYR A 129 6.87 1.13 -4.35
C TYR A 129 7.77 1.41 -3.14
N ILE A 130 7.53 2.51 -2.43
CA ILE A 130 8.30 2.87 -1.23
C ILE A 130 8.13 1.80 -0.15
N LEU A 131 6.90 1.30 0.06
CA LEU A 131 6.63 0.24 1.04
C LEU A 131 7.43 -1.02 0.73
N GLU A 132 7.39 -1.50 -0.51
CA GLU A 132 8.11 -2.71 -0.92
C GLU A 132 9.63 -2.54 -0.77
N ARG A 133 10.18 -1.36 -1.12
CA ARG A 133 11.60 -1.04 -0.90
C ARG A 133 11.99 -1.01 0.58
N ILE A 134 11.10 -0.56 1.47
CA ILE A 134 11.35 -0.60 2.92
C ILE A 134 11.28 -2.03 3.43
N THR A 135 10.33 -2.85 2.96
CA THR A 135 10.28 -4.27 3.32
C THR A 135 11.51 -5.04 2.85
N GLU A 136 12.06 -4.70 1.68
CA GLU A 136 13.33 -5.23 1.17
C GLU A 136 14.48 -4.96 2.15
N ILE A 137 14.60 -3.72 2.65
CA ILE A 137 15.63 -3.35 3.65
C ILE A 137 15.43 -4.11 4.96
N ALA A 138 14.18 -4.26 5.41
CA ALA A 138 13.85 -4.96 6.64
C ALA A 138 13.94 -6.50 6.53
N GLY A 139 14.14 -7.04 5.32
CA GLY A 139 14.12 -8.48 5.08
C GLY A 139 12.75 -9.12 5.28
N ALA A 140 11.67 -8.36 5.11
CA ALA A 140 10.29 -8.85 5.12
C ALA A 140 9.75 -9.03 3.70
N VAL A 141 8.68 -9.80 3.55
CA VAL A 141 7.94 -9.97 2.29
C VAL A 141 6.61 -9.24 2.39
N LEU A 142 6.25 -8.50 1.34
CA LEU A 142 5.00 -7.75 1.26
C LEU A 142 3.97 -8.52 0.42
N SER A 143 2.72 -8.53 0.85
CA SER A 143 1.60 -9.03 0.05
C SER A 143 0.46 -8.02 0.01
N PHE A 144 -0.05 -7.79 -1.21
CA PHE A 144 -1.32 -7.08 -1.47
C PHE A 144 -2.44 -8.06 -1.87
N ASP A 145 -2.24 -9.37 -1.68
CA ASP A 145 -3.28 -10.36 -1.93
C ASP A 145 -4.45 -10.15 -0.94
N PRO A 146 -5.71 -10.10 -1.41
CA PRO A 146 -6.87 -9.86 -0.54
C PRO A 146 -7.14 -11.01 0.44
N LYS A 147 -6.54 -12.18 0.23
CA LYS A 147 -6.65 -13.36 1.09
C LYS A 147 -5.27 -14.02 1.23
N PRO A 148 -4.34 -13.39 1.95
CA PRO A 148 -2.94 -13.80 1.92
C PRO A 148 -2.63 -15.04 2.80
N VAL A 149 -3.61 -15.51 3.58
CA VAL A 149 -3.56 -16.76 4.35
C VAL A 149 -4.78 -17.61 3.96
N LEU A 150 -4.50 -18.84 3.53
CA LEU A 150 -5.50 -19.85 3.16
C LEU A 150 -5.65 -20.92 4.25
#